data_AF-A0A350CA20-F1
#
_entry.id   AF-A0A350CA20-F1
#
_cell.length_a   1.000
_cell.length_b   1.000
_cell.length_c   1.000
_cell.angle_alpha   90.00
_cell.angle_beta   90.00
_cell.angle_gamma   90.00
#
_symmetry.space_group_name_H-M   'P 1'
#
loop_
_entity.id
_entity.type
_entity.pdbx_description
1 polymer ?
#
loop_
_entity_poly.entity_id
_entity_poly.type
_entity_poly.pdbx_seq_one_letter_code
_entity_poly.pdbx_strand_id
1 'polypeptide(L)'
;ALFRTILADMKQHGLKKDAIVFVVSNPVDVLTYLAVKELGLPASQVIGLGTVLDTTRLRSMLAQRLNVPPTQVSVTIFGEHGDSMVPIWS
;
A
#
# COMPACT_ATOMS: atom_id res chain seq x y z
N ALA A 1 4.15 -16.71 9.81
CA ALA A 1 3.91 -16.99 11.24
C ALA A 1 3.59 -15.69 11.99
N LEU A 2 4.52 -14.75 12.12
CA LEU A 2 4.34 -13.50 12.89
C LEU A 2 3.11 -12.67 12.48
N PHE A 3 2.96 -12.35 11.18
CA PHE A 3 1.85 -11.48 10.75
C PHE A 3 0.47 -12.09 11.04
N ARG A 4 0.31 -13.42 10.90
CA ARG A 4 -0.93 -14.11 11.28
C ARG A 4 -1.22 -14.02 12.77
N THR A 5 -0.20 -14.11 13.63
CA THR A 5 -0.36 -13.91 15.07
C THR A 5 -0.88 -12.51 15.37
N ILE A 6 -0.30 -11.46 14.75
CA ILE A 6 -0.77 -10.08 14.91
C ILE A 6 -2.24 -9.94 14.49
N LEU A 7 -2.62 -10.50 13.33
CA LEU A 7 -4.00 -10.44 12.86
C LEU A 7 -4.96 -11.20 13.78
N ALA A 8 -4.54 -12.36 14.31
CA ALA A 8 -5.33 -13.13 15.26
C ALA A 8 -5.54 -12.36 16.58
N ASP A 9 -4.49 -11.73 17.10
CA ASP A 9 -4.55 -10.92 18.31
C ASP A 9 -5.48 -9.70 18.11
N MET A 10 -5.38 -9.02 16.97
CA MET A 10 -6.29 -7.92 16.61
C MET A 10 -7.75 -8.38 16.57
N LYS A 11 -8.00 -9.55 15.97
CA LYS A 11 -9.35 -10.12 15.88
C LYS A 11 -9.89 -10.52 17.25
N GLN A 12 -9.05 -11.07 18.12
CA GLN A 12 -9.40 -11.48 19.47
C GLN A 12 -9.84 -10.29 20.34
N HIS A 13 -9.13 -9.16 20.24
CA HIS A 13 -9.47 -7.94 21.00
C HIS A 13 -10.67 -7.19 20.41
N GLY A 14 -11.04 -7.52 19.17
CA GLY A 14 -12.14 -6.89 18.45
C GLY A 14 -11.71 -5.60 17.74
N LEU A 15 -12.27 -5.40 16.56
CA LEU A 15 -12.10 -4.20 15.75
C LEU A 15 -13.40 -3.42 15.73
N LYS A 16 -13.32 -2.09 15.74
CA LYS A 16 -14.50 -1.26 15.52
C LYS A 16 -15.03 -1.50 14.10
N LYS A 17 -16.34 -1.35 13.91
CA LYS A 17 -17.00 -1.55 12.60
C LYS A 17 -16.47 -0.60 11.51
N ASP A 18 -15.99 0.56 11.92
CA ASP A 18 -15.43 1.61 11.06
C ASP A 18 -13.89 1.61 11.02
N ALA A 19 -13.23 0.62 11.62
CA ALA A 19 -11.78 0.53 11.63
C ALA A 19 -11.22 0.37 10.21
N ILE A 20 -10.13 1.09 9.94
CA ILE A 20 -9.32 0.93 8.73
C ILE A 20 -7.99 0.30 9.13
N VAL A 21 -7.62 -0.77 8.45
CA VAL A 21 -6.33 -1.45 8.62
C VAL A 21 -5.42 -1.03 7.48
N PHE A 22 -4.34 -0.33 7.83
CA PHE A 22 -3.35 0.13 6.87
C PHE A 22 -2.07 -0.70 6.98
N VAL A 23 -1.78 -1.51 5.97
CA VAL A 23 -0.65 -2.45 5.97
C VAL A 23 0.56 -1.79 5.31
N VAL A 24 1.66 -1.73 6.06
CA VAL A 24 2.94 -1.18 5.59
C VAL A 24 4.04 -2.25 5.54
N SER A 25 3.89 -3.34 6.31
CA SER A 25 4.87 -4.43 6.36
C SER A 25 5.03 -5.10 5.00
N ASN A 26 6.26 -5.50 4.67
CA ASN A 26 6.57 -6.19 3.42
C ASN A 26 6.49 -7.72 3.54
N PRO A 27 6.15 -8.43 2.44
CA PRO A 27 5.72 -7.91 1.13
C PRO A 27 4.29 -7.35 1.19
N VAL A 28 4.11 -6.05 0.95
CA VAL A 28 2.90 -5.32 1.34
C VAL A 28 1.64 -5.81 0.62
N ASP A 29 1.73 -6.16 -0.65
CA ASP A 29 0.58 -6.61 -1.43
C ASP A 29 0.06 -7.96 -0.92
N VAL A 30 0.96 -8.90 -0.65
CA VAL A 30 0.64 -10.23 -0.13
C VAL A 30 0.11 -10.14 1.31
N LEU A 31 0.72 -9.31 2.16
CA LEU A 31 0.27 -9.13 3.54
C LEU A 31 -1.06 -8.39 3.61
N THR A 32 -1.32 -7.44 2.72
CA THR A 32 -2.64 -6.79 2.59
C THR A 32 -3.70 -7.81 2.21
N TYR A 33 -3.43 -8.66 1.21
CA TYR A 33 -4.33 -9.75 0.84
C TYR A 33 -4.60 -10.69 2.02
N LEU A 34 -3.56 -11.07 2.76
CA LEU A 34 -3.71 -11.92 3.93
C LEU A 34 -4.57 -11.24 5.01
N ALA A 35 -4.38 -9.95 5.28
CA ALA A 35 -5.19 -9.19 6.23
C ALA A 35 -6.67 -9.15 5.84
N VAL A 36 -6.99 -8.97 4.54
CA VAL A 36 -8.37 -9.04 4.02
C VAL A 36 -8.99 -10.40 4.35
N LYS A 37 -8.25 -11.49 4.19
CA LYS A 37 -8.78 -12.85 4.41
C LYS A 37 -8.97 -13.22 5.88
N GLU A 38 -8.09 -12.74 6.77
CA GLU A 38 -8.08 -13.18 8.17
C GLU A 38 -8.98 -12.32 9.08
N LEU A 39 -9.06 -11.00 8.82
CA LEU A 39 -9.73 -10.06 9.72
C LEU A 39 -11.26 -10.04 9.57
N GLY A 40 -11.80 -10.52 8.45
CA GLY A 40 -13.25 -10.51 8.18
C GLY A 40 -13.84 -9.11 8.03
N LEU A 41 -13.01 -8.08 7.85
CA LEU A 41 -13.44 -6.74 7.47
C LEU A 41 -13.80 -6.70 5.97
N PRO A 42 -14.73 -5.83 5.56
CA PRO A 42 -14.87 -5.41 4.17
C PRO A 42 -13.50 -5.10 3.54
N ALA A 43 -13.28 -5.54 2.30
CA ALA A 43 -12.02 -5.30 1.60
C ALA A 43 -11.68 -3.80 1.45
N SER A 44 -12.69 -2.93 1.40
CA SER A 44 -12.53 -1.47 1.38
C SER A 44 -11.92 -0.89 2.66
N GLN A 45 -11.85 -1.66 3.75
CA GLN A 45 -11.29 -1.25 5.03
C GLN A 45 -9.87 -1.78 5.26
N VAL A 46 -9.32 -2.56 4.34
CA VAL A 46 -7.96 -3.08 4.44
C VAL A 46 -7.16 -2.57 3.26
N ILE A 47 -6.25 -1.64 3.53
CA ILE A 47 -5.52 -0.88 2.52
C ILE A 47 -4.03 -1.15 2.70
N GLY A 48 -3.36 -1.55 1.62
CA GLY A 48 -1.90 -1.62 1.59
C GLY A 48 -1.30 -0.27 1.22
N LEU A 49 -0.10 0.04 1.73
CA LEU A 49 0.67 1.19 1.26
C LEU A 49 0.91 1.11 -0.26
N GLY A 50 1.15 -0.10 -0.77
CA GLY A 50 1.39 -0.38 -2.19
C GLY A 50 2.49 0.51 -2.76
N THR A 51 2.23 1.06 -3.95
CA THR A 51 3.20 1.82 -4.76
C THR A 51 3.14 3.34 -4.54
N VAL A 52 2.50 3.84 -3.48
CA VAL A 52 2.38 5.30 -3.26
C VAL A 52 3.74 5.96 -3.01
N LEU A 53 4.63 5.27 -2.30
CA LEU A 53 5.98 5.75 -2.04
C LEU A 53 6.81 5.73 -3.33
N ASP A 54 6.69 4.69 -4.14
CA ASP A 54 7.40 4.57 -5.42
C ASP A 54 6.92 5.62 -6.41
N THR A 55 5.60 5.86 -6.47
CA THR A 55 5.00 6.94 -7.23
C THR A 55 5.56 8.30 -6.81
N THR A 56 5.66 8.54 -5.51
CA THR A 56 6.21 9.80 -4.97
C THR A 56 7.70 9.94 -5.32
N ARG A 57 8.47 8.86 -5.25
CA ARG A 57 9.88 8.84 -5.67
C ARG A 57 10.03 9.16 -7.16
N LEU A 58 9.22 8.54 -8.02
CA LEU A 58 9.26 8.79 -9.46
C LEU A 58 8.90 10.25 -9.79
N ARG A 59 7.85 10.79 -9.16
CA ARG A 59 7.48 12.21 -9.29
C ARG A 59 8.64 13.13 -8.91
N SER A 60 9.31 12.85 -7.79
CA SER A 60 10.47 13.62 -7.35
C SER A 60 11.62 13.60 -8.36
N MET A 61 11.97 12.42 -8.89
CA MET A 61 13.06 12.27 -9.87
C MET A 61 12.75 12.99 -11.19
N LEU A 62 11.53 12.86 -11.71
CA LEU A 62 11.11 13.56 -12.92
C LEU A 62 11.08 15.08 -12.73
N ALA A 63 10.58 15.54 -11.59
CA ALA A 63 10.52 16.96 -11.24
C ALA A 63 11.91 17.60 -11.21
N GLN A 64 12.88 16.93 -10.58
CA GLN A 64 14.28 17.34 -10.61
C GLN A 64 14.82 17.42 -12.04
N ARG A 65 14.51 16.41 -12.88
CA ARG A 65 15.00 16.37 -14.27
C ARG A 65 14.42 17.47 -15.15
N LEU A 66 13.16 17.85 -14.91
CA LEU A 66 12.41 18.87 -15.65
C LEU A 66 12.53 20.28 -15.05
N ASN A 67 13.16 20.42 -13.90
CA ASN A 67 13.25 21.69 -13.14
C ASN A 67 11.88 22.32 -12.84
N VAL A 68 10.95 21.49 -12.38
CA VAL A 68 9.60 21.90 -11.95
C VAL A 68 9.33 21.41 -10.52
N PRO A 69 8.36 22.00 -9.79
CA PRO A 69 7.90 21.43 -8.53
C PRO A 69 7.37 19.99 -8.70
N PRO A 70 7.63 19.05 -7.77
CA PRO A 70 7.09 17.69 -7.82
C PRO A 70 5.56 17.61 -7.84
N THR A 71 4.89 18.62 -7.29
CA THR A 71 3.44 18.77 -7.33
C THR A 71 2.90 19.02 -8.74
N GLN A 72 3.74 19.43 -9.70
CA GLN A 72 3.39 19.61 -11.11
C GLN A 72 3.65 18.35 -11.96
N VAL A 73 4.25 17.30 -11.40
CA VAL A 73 4.47 16.04 -12.11
C VAL A 73 3.35 15.07 -11.79
N SER A 74 2.56 14.73 -12.82
CA SER A 74 1.53 13.70 -12.74
C SER A 74 2.02 12.41 -13.39
N VAL A 75 2.35 11.44 -12.55
CA VAL A 75 2.64 10.04 -12.93
C VAL A 75 2.19 9.14 -11.78
N THR A 76 1.86 7.89 -12.09
CA THR A 76 1.46 6.88 -11.10
C THR A 76 2.14 5.56 -11.44
N ILE A 77 2.56 4.82 -10.40
CA ILE A 77 3.04 3.46 -10.54
C ILE A 77 1.94 2.51 -10.05
N PHE A 78 1.63 1.48 -10.84
CA PHE A 78 0.72 0.39 -10.49
C PHE A 78 1.46 -0.95 -10.42
N GLY A 79 0.74 -2.00 -9.99
CA GLY A 79 1.29 -3.34 -9.85
C GLY A 79 1.81 -3.61 -8.44
N GLU A 80 2.74 -4.55 -8.34
CA GLU A 80 3.42 -4.92 -7.10
C GLU A 80 4.28 -3.77 -6.56
N HIS A 81 4.34 -3.59 -5.24
CA HIS A 81 5.45 -2.88 -4.62
C HIS A 81 6.70 -3.76 -4.63
N GLY A 82 7.47 -3.68 -5.71
CA GLY A 82 8.67 -4.49 -5.91
C GLY A 82 9.16 -4.47 -7.35
N ASP A 83 9.86 -5.53 -7.75
CA ASP A 83 10.55 -5.60 -9.04
C ASP A 83 9.58 -5.59 -10.25
N SER A 84 8.31 -5.97 -10.05
CA SER A 84 7.30 -5.99 -11.12
C SER A 84 6.42 -4.73 -11.19
N MET A 85 6.79 -3.65 -10.49
CA MET A 85 6.05 -2.38 -10.54
C MET A 85 6.06 -1.76 -11.94
N VAL A 86 4.96 -1.10 -12.32
CA VAL A 86 4.77 -0.54 -13.66
C VAL A 86 4.45 0.96 -13.59
N PRO A 87 5.36 1.84 -14.05
CA PRO A 87 5.04 3.25 -14.26
C PRO A 87 4.05 3.40 -15.43
N ILE A 88 2.98 4.15 -15.19
CA ILE A 88 1.96 4.43 -16.20
C ILE A 88 2.35 5.70 -16.95
N TRP A 89 2.87 5.53 -18.16
CA TRP A 89 3.35 6.62 -19.01
C TRP A 89 2.27 7.31 -19.85
N SER A 90 1.09 6.69 -19.99
CA SER A 90 -0.02 7.14 -20.83
C SER A 90 -1.25 7.50 -20.00
#